data_AF-J3NPN1-F1
#
_entry.id   AF-J3NPN1-F1
#
_cell.length_a   1.000
_cell.length_b   1.000
_cell.length_c   1.000
_cell.angle_alpha   90.00
_cell.angle_beta   90.00
_cell.angle_gamma   90.00
#
_symmetry.space_group_name_H-M   'P 1'
#
loop_
_entity.id
_entity.type
_entity.pdbx_description
1 polymer ?
#
loop_
_entity_poly.entity_id
_entity_poly.type
_entity_poly.pdbx_seq_one_letter_code
_entity_poly.pdbx_strand_id
1 'polypeptide(L)'
;MAIMSTYSSELIAVSSICTYDIYKTYINPGATGKQLMRVNYIGMVCFALFFALFMAAFATALYYIGISMGYLYLMMGVIISSAALPATLTLMWSGQSWAAATFSPILGFACSVTVWLVTAKTEYGELSVAATGANKPMLAGNITSLLAPMLFIPLLTYIPPFRLQKYDWQSMLDIGKGDDREFAEEAHDPEVVLAAQGQREEEAAQEQAKLAKAAKIARWLTVVLTLALLVLWPMPMFGTGYIFSKEFFAGWVVVGIIWLSASAVMVVFLPVFESRSTIIRTTRMMFKDLFGGGLRSKPVSEGQVVSGDVTPPNASEKPGVKE
;
A
#
# COMPACT_ATOMS: atom_id res chain seq x y z
N MET A 1 -5.55 -11.92 14.24
CA MET A 1 -6.33 -11.24 13.18
C MET A 1 -5.46 -10.34 12.31
N ALA A 2 -4.65 -9.41 12.86
CA ALA A 2 -3.79 -8.52 12.06
C ALA A 2 -2.90 -9.26 11.03
N ILE A 3 -2.16 -10.30 11.45
CA ILE A 3 -1.28 -11.07 10.55
C ILE A 3 -2.06 -11.75 9.42
N MET A 4 -3.23 -12.34 9.73
CA MET A 4 -4.08 -12.96 8.70
C MET A 4 -4.67 -11.93 7.73
N SER A 5 -4.98 -10.72 8.22
CA SER A 5 -5.43 -9.62 7.38
C SER A 5 -4.31 -9.15 6.45
N THR A 6 -3.10 -8.92 6.97
CA THR A 6 -1.93 -8.54 6.16
C THR A 6 -1.64 -9.60 5.11
N TYR A 7 -1.65 -10.88 5.49
CA TYR A 7 -1.47 -12.00 4.57
C TYR A 7 -2.54 -12.02 3.48
N SER A 8 -3.82 -11.81 3.83
CA SER A 8 -4.90 -11.73 2.85
C SER A 8 -4.70 -10.55 1.89
N SER A 9 -4.29 -9.38 2.38
CA SER A 9 -4.03 -8.19 1.55
C SER A 9 -2.88 -8.42 0.58
N GLU A 10 -1.78 -9.04 1.04
CA GLU A 10 -0.64 -9.39 0.19
C GLU A 10 -1.01 -10.39 -0.90
N LEU A 11 -1.77 -11.44 -0.56
CA LEU A 11 -2.26 -12.41 -1.55
C LEU A 11 -3.12 -11.76 -2.64
N ILE A 12 -4.04 -10.88 -2.25
CA ILE A 12 -4.88 -10.14 -3.20
C ILE A 12 -4.02 -9.25 -4.08
N ALA A 13 -3.08 -8.51 -3.50
CA ALA A 13 -2.18 -7.62 -4.24
C ALA A 13 -1.36 -8.39 -5.29
N VAL A 14 -0.69 -9.47 -4.90
CA VAL A 14 0.14 -10.27 -5.82
C VAL A 14 -0.72 -10.91 -6.91
N SER A 15 -1.89 -11.44 -6.55
CA SER A 15 -2.81 -12.02 -7.51
C SER A 15 -3.31 -11.00 -8.54
N SER A 16 -3.57 -9.76 -8.09
CA SER A 16 -3.99 -8.67 -8.97
C SER A 16 -2.88 -8.26 -9.95
N ILE A 17 -1.62 -8.18 -9.51
CA ILE A 17 -0.46 -7.91 -10.37
C ILE A 17 -0.35 -9.01 -11.44
N CYS A 18 -0.42 -10.29 -11.05
CA CYS A 18 -0.38 -11.39 -12.00
C CYS A 18 -1.52 -11.33 -13.03
N THR A 19 -2.71 -10.89 -12.62
CA THR A 19 -3.90 -10.85 -13.50
C THR A 19 -3.91 -9.64 -14.41
N TYR A 20 -3.71 -8.44 -13.87
CA TYR A 20 -3.84 -7.19 -14.60
C TYR A 20 -2.52 -6.78 -15.27
N ASP A 21 -1.40 -6.90 -14.56
CA ASP A 21 -0.11 -6.41 -15.08
C ASP A 21 0.54 -7.44 -16.00
N ILE A 22 0.41 -8.74 -15.70
CA ILE A 22 1.01 -9.81 -16.51
C ILE A 22 0.00 -10.38 -17.52
N TYR A 23 -1.09 -10.99 -17.04
CA TYR A 23 -2.01 -11.74 -17.89
C TYR A 23 -2.76 -10.83 -18.87
N LYS A 24 -3.40 -9.76 -18.39
CA LYS A 24 -4.12 -8.83 -19.26
C LYS A 24 -3.17 -8.10 -20.21
N THR A 25 -2.05 -7.58 -19.72
CA THR A 25 -1.15 -6.77 -20.56
C THR A 25 -0.41 -7.58 -21.63
N TYR A 26 0.10 -8.77 -21.29
CA TYR A 26 1.01 -9.51 -22.17
C TYR A 26 0.45 -10.81 -22.74
N ILE A 27 -0.50 -11.47 -22.07
CA ILE A 27 -1.00 -12.79 -22.48
C ILE A 27 -2.31 -12.67 -23.27
N ASN A 28 -3.29 -11.94 -22.73
CA ASN A 28 -4.58 -11.74 -23.38
C ASN A 28 -5.14 -10.33 -23.13
N PRO A 29 -4.77 -9.35 -23.96
CA PRO A 29 -5.27 -7.97 -23.87
C PRO A 29 -6.78 -7.81 -24.02
N GLY A 30 -7.44 -8.74 -24.71
CA GLY A 30 -8.89 -8.76 -24.93
C GLY A 30 -9.66 -9.59 -23.90
N ALA A 31 -9.03 -9.99 -22.79
CA ALA A 31 -9.69 -10.86 -21.82
C ALA A 31 -10.92 -10.17 -21.18
N THR A 32 -12.03 -10.90 -21.14
CA THR A 32 -13.30 -10.45 -20.54
C THR A 32 -13.23 -10.44 -19.01
N GLY A 33 -14.03 -9.62 -18.33
CA GLY A 33 -14.02 -9.52 -16.86
C GLY A 33 -14.14 -10.87 -16.14
N LYS A 34 -15.01 -11.77 -16.65
CA LYS A 34 -15.16 -13.14 -16.12
C LYS A 34 -13.89 -13.99 -16.25
N GLN A 35 -13.13 -13.81 -17.34
CA GLN A 35 -11.85 -14.50 -17.54
C GLN A 35 -10.78 -13.93 -16.62
N LEU A 36 -10.71 -12.61 -16.44
CA LEU A 36 -9.78 -11.99 -15.49
C LEU A 36 -10.05 -12.46 -14.07
N MET A 37 -11.32 -12.48 -13.64
CA MET A 37 -11.65 -12.99 -12.31
C MET A 37 -11.22 -14.44 -12.13
N ARG A 38 -11.45 -15.31 -13.13
CA ARG A 38 -11.01 -16.70 -13.06
C ARG A 38 -9.49 -16.83 -12.92
N VAL A 39 -8.74 -16.07 -13.71
CA VAL A 39 -7.27 -16.05 -13.64
C VAL A 39 -6.80 -15.51 -12.30
N ASN A 40 -7.48 -14.49 -11.75
CA ASN A 40 -7.21 -13.96 -10.43
C ASN A 40 -7.42 -15.03 -9.34
N TYR A 41 -8.54 -15.74 -9.34
CA TYR A 41 -8.76 -16.82 -8.35
C TYR A 41 -7.74 -17.95 -8.48
N ILE A 42 -7.38 -18.34 -9.71
CA ILE A 42 -6.34 -19.36 -9.95
C ILE A 42 -4.98 -18.86 -9.45
N GLY A 43 -4.61 -17.62 -9.79
CA GLY A 43 -3.37 -16.99 -9.37
C GLY A 43 -3.27 -16.91 -7.85
N MET A 44 -4.35 -16.51 -7.17
CA MET A 44 -4.43 -16.47 -5.72
C MET A 44 -4.22 -17.85 -5.10
N VAL A 45 -4.88 -18.89 -5.59
CA VAL A 45 -4.74 -20.25 -5.03
C VAL A 45 -3.33 -20.80 -5.26
N CYS A 46 -2.82 -20.68 -6.49
CA CYS A 46 -1.47 -21.13 -6.82
C CYS A 46 -0.41 -20.42 -5.99
N PHE A 47 -0.52 -19.09 -5.88
CA PHE A 47 0.41 -18.29 -5.10
C PHE A 47 0.29 -18.60 -3.61
N ALA A 48 -0.93 -18.71 -3.07
CA ALA A 48 -1.14 -19.05 -1.66
C ALA A 48 -0.53 -20.40 -1.30
N LEU A 49 -0.71 -21.44 -2.13
CA LEU A 49 -0.13 -22.77 -1.88
C LEU A 49 1.40 -22.74 -1.92
N PHE A 50 1.97 -22.13 -2.96
CA PHE A 50 3.42 -22.05 -3.10
C PHE A 50 4.06 -21.19 -2.00
N PHE A 51 3.53 -19.99 -1.80
CA PHE A 51 4.06 -19.01 -0.88
C PHE A 51 3.89 -19.43 0.58
N ALA A 52 2.76 -20.05 0.96
CA ALA A 52 2.58 -20.57 2.31
C ALA A 52 3.60 -21.66 2.64
N LEU A 53 3.84 -22.61 1.73
CA LEU A 53 4.83 -23.66 1.91
C LEU A 53 6.25 -23.08 1.97
N PHE A 54 6.57 -22.16 1.06
CA PHE A 54 7.88 -21.51 1.01
C PHE A 54 8.15 -20.69 2.27
N MET A 55 7.21 -19.84 2.68
CA MET A 55 7.37 -18.98 3.87
C MET A 55 7.39 -19.80 5.16
N ALA A 56 6.61 -20.89 5.26
CA ALA A 56 6.69 -21.80 6.40
C ALA A 56 8.07 -22.47 6.50
N ALA A 57 8.60 -22.95 5.36
CA ALA A 57 9.94 -23.52 5.31
C ALA A 57 11.03 -22.47 5.63
N PHE A 58 10.91 -21.27 5.07
CA PHE A 58 11.85 -20.18 5.28
C PHE A 58 11.85 -19.68 6.73
N ALA A 59 10.67 -19.48 7.34
CA ALA A 59 10.55 -19.09 8.74
C ALA A 59 11.15 -20.15 9.68
N THR A 60 10.90 -21.43 9.39
CA THR A 60 11.48 -22.54 10.16
C THR A 60 13.01 -22.56 10.03
N ALA A 61 13.54 -22.35 8.82
CA ALA A 61 14.98 -22.26 8.59
C ALA A 61 15.61 -21.09 9.38
N LEU A 62 15.01 -19.89 9.34
CA LEU A 62 15.50 -18.73 10.07
C LEU A 62 15.50 -18.95 11.60
N TYR A 63 14.49 -19.67 12.11
CA TYR A 63 14.43 -20.03 13.53
C TYR A 63 15.60 -20.93 13.94
N TYR A 64 15.93 -21.95 13.14
CA TYR A 64 17.07 -22.84 13.41
C TYR A 64 18.44 -22.17 13.20
N ILE A 65 18.53 -21.17 12.32
CA ILE A 65 19.75 -20.36 12.14
C ILE A 65 19.97 -19.40 13.34
N GLY A 66 18.97 -19.23 14.22
CA GLY A 66 19.06 -18.35 15.38
C GLY A 66 18.86 -16.87 15.05
N ILE A 67 18.16 -16.56 13.95
CA ILE A 67 17.86 -15.19 13.54
C ILE A 67 16.75 -14.62 14.44
N SER A 68 17.03 -13.50 15.10
CA SER A 68 16.05 -12.81 15.94
C SER A 68 15.08 -11.96 15.11
N MET A 69 13.89 -11.67 15.65
CA MET A 69 12.96 -10.73 15.00
C MET A 69 13.57 -9.33 14.80
N GLY A 70 14.37 -8.87 15.77
CA GLY A 70 15.08 -7.59 15.66
C GLY A 70 16.06 -7.56 14.49
N TYR A 71 16.77 -8.67 14.24
CA TYR A 71 17.63 -8.81 13.07
C TYR A 71 16.84 -8.68 11.77
N LEU A 72 15.70 -9.38 11.65
CA LEU A 72 14.87 -9.34 10.45
C LEU A 72 14.31 -7.95 10.18
N TYR A 73 13.85 -7.24 11.22
CA TYR A 73 13.32 -5.89 11.06
C TYR A 73 14.39 -4.90 10.60
N LEU A 74 15.62 -5.00 11.11
CA LEU A 74 16.73 -4.15 10.66
C LEU A 74 17.22 -4.53 9.26
N MET A 75 17.28 -5.83 8.96
CA MET A 75 17.67 -6.34 7.64
C MET A 75 16.66 -5.95 6.56
N MET A 76 15.36 -5.92 6.88
CA MET A 76 14.30 -5.48 5.97
C MET A 76 14.60 -4.09 5.41
N GLY A 77 15.04 -3.16 6.26
CA GLY A 77 15.37 -1.82 5.81
C GLY A 77 16.61 -1.76 4.91
N VAL A 78 17.60 -2.63 5.11
CA VAL A 78 18.76 -2.74 4.19
C VAL A 78 18.29 -3.19 2.80
N ILE A 79 17.42 -4.19 2.75
CA ILE A 79 16.99 -4.86 1.51
C ILE A 79 15.95 -4.03 0.73
N ILE A 80 15.00 -3.39 1.41
CA ILE A 80 13.78 -2.86 0.77
C ILE A 80 13.81 -1.33 0.60
N SER A 81 14.51 -0.59 1.47
CA SER A 81 14.37 0.87 1.54
C SER A 81 14.78 1.62 0.26
N SER A 82 15.65 1.04 -0.58
CA SER A 82 16.09 1.63 -1.84
C SER A 82 14.95 1.84 -2.86
N ALA A 83 13.84 1.12 -2.73
CA ALA A 83 12.66 1.28 -3.59
C ALA A 83 11.72 2.41 -3.14
N ALA A 84 11.79 2.85 -1.88
CA ALA A 84 10.85 3.82 -1.32
C ALA A 84 10.93 5.19 -2.01
N LEU A 85 12.14 5.69 -2.23
CA LEU A 85 12.34 7.01 -2.83
C LEU A 85 12.00 7.03 -4.34
N PRO A 86 12.42 6.05 -5.17
CA PRO A 86 11.95 5.94 -6.55
C PRO A 86 10.42 5.83 -6.67
N ALA A 87 9.77 5.02 -5.81
CA ALA A 87 8.32 4.83 -5.85
C ALA A 87 7.53 6.08 -5.41
N THR A 88 8.03 6.81 -4.43
CA THR A 88 7.40 8.09 -4.02
C THR A 88 7.56 9.16 -5.11
N LEU A 89 8.74 9.25 -5.73
CA LEU A 89 8.98 10.20 -6.81
C LEU A 89 8.20 9.85 -8.09
N THR A 90 7.93 8.57 -8.41
CA THR A 90 7.02 8.23 -9.54
C THR A 90 5.61 8.78 -9.36
N LEU A 91 5.15 8.99 -8.12
CA LEU A 91 3.81 9.51 -7.83
C LEU A 91 3.78 11.03 -7.62
N MET A 92 4.91 11.63 -7.22
CA MET A 92 4.98 13.04 -6.86
C MET A 92 5.70 13.92 -7.89
N TRP A 93 6.59 13.35 -8.70
CA TRP A 93 7.44 14.07 -9.63
C TRP A 93 7.22 13.60 -11.06
N SER A 94 6.73 14.52 -11.89
CA SER A 94 6.45 14.24 -13.29
C SER A 94 7.70 14.13 -14.16
N GLY A 95 8.90 14.32 -13.62
CA GLY A 95 10.14 14.39 -14.39
C GLY A 95 11.02 13.14 -14.34
N GLN A 96 10.65 12.14 -13.53
CA GLN A 96 11.47 10.94 -13.33
C GLN A 96 11.58 10.11 -14.60
N SER A 97 12.81 9.74 -14.99
CA SER A 97 13.01 8.85 -16.14
C SER A 97 12.60 7.41 -15.80
N TRP A 98 12.11 6.65 -16.79
CA TRP A 98 11.80 5.22 -16.60
C TRP A 98 13.02 4.43 -16.09
N ALA A 99 14.23 4.80 -16.55
CA ALA A 99 15.47 4.17 -16.14
C ALA A 99 15.79 4.45 -14.67
N ALA A 100 15.56 5.68 -14.19
CA ALA A 100 15.69 6.00 -12.78
C ALA A 100 14.69 5.21 -11.93
N ALA A 101 13.44 5.08 -12.39
CA ALA A 101 12.41 4.32 -11.68
C ALA A 101 12.78 2.83 -11.52
N THR A 102 13.36 2.22 -12.57
CA THR A 102 13.66 0.78 -12.58
C THR A 102 15.03 0.44 -12.00
N PHE A 103 16.08 1.17 -12.37
CA PHE A 103 17.46 0.80 -12.00
C PHE A 103 17.88 1.37 -10.66
N SER A 104 17.31 2.49 -10.20
CA SER A 104 17.69 3.08 -8.90
C SER A 104 17.44 2.13 -7.72
N PRO A 105 16.29 1.43 -7.61
CA PRO A 105 16.08 0.44 -6.54
C PRO A 105 17.12 -0.68 -6.55
N ILE A 106 17.45 -1.20 -7.74
CA ILE A 106 18.38 -2.33 -7.92
C ILE A 106 19.81 -1.93 -7.56
N LEU A 107 20.26 -0.78 -8.06
CA LEU A 107 21.59 -0.24 -7.74
C LEU A 107 21.70 0.13 -6.26
N GLY A 108 20.65 0.74 -5.70
CA GLY A 108 20.59 1.06 -4.27
C GLY A 108 20.64 -0.19 -3.39
N PHE A 109 19.95 -1.26 -3.78
CA PHE A 109 19.98 -2.56 -3.10
C PHE A 109 21.38 -3.20 -3.14
N ALA A 110 22.03 -3.20 -4.31
CA ALA A 110 23.38 -3.71 -4.45
C ALA A 110 24.38 -2.95 -3.58
N CYS A 111 24.29 -1.62 -3.55
CA CYS A 111 25.10 -0.77 -2.68
C CYS A 111 24.83 -1.02 -1.20
N SER A 112 23.56 -1.13 -0.78
CA SER A 112 23.21 -1.32 0.63
C SER A 112 23.69 -2.67 1.17
N VAL A 113 23.52 -3.75 0.40
CA VAL A 113 24.02 -5.09 0.77
C VAL A 113 25.55 -5.10 0.81
N THR A 114 26.20 -4.45 -0.15
CA THR A 114 27.66 -4.35 -0.17
C THR A 114 28.17 -3.61 1.05
N VAL A 115 27.63 -2.43 1.38
CA VAL A 115 28.05 -1.66 2.55
C VAL A 115 27.76 -2.43 3.84
N TRP A 116 26.61 -3.07 3.95
CA TRP A 116 26.25 -3.88 5.12
C TRP A 116 27.25 -5.01 5.38
N LEU A 117 27.53 -5.83 4.35
CA LEU A 117 28.45 -6.97 4.48
C LEU A 117 29.91 -6.54 4.62
N VAL A 118 30.34 -5.50 3.90
CA VAL A 118 31.70 -4.96 4.03
C VAL A 118 31.90 -4.41 5.43
N THR A 119 30.97 -3.62 5.96
CA THR A 119 31.07 -3.05 7.32
C THR A 119 31.11 -4.14 8.37
N ALA A 120 30.31 -5.20 8.23
CA ALA A 120 30.36 -6.36 9.11
C ALA A 120 31.74 -7.03 9.08
N LYS A 121 32.30 -7.27 7.88
CA LYS A 121 33.61 -7.90 7.71
C LYS A 121 34.76 -7.02 8.21
N THR A 122 34.71 -5.71 8.02
CA THR A 122 35.81 -4.81 8.42
C THR A 122 35.85 -4.58 9.92
N GLU A 123 34.70 -4.49 10.58
CA GLU A 123 34.62 -4.21 12.03
C GLU A 123 34.80 -5.48 12.87
N TYR A 124 34.26 -6.63 12.41
CA TYR A 124 34.21 -7.86 13.20
C TYR A 124 35.11 -8.98 12.66
N GLY A 125 35.70 -8.82 11.46
CA GLY A 125 36.60 -9.81 10.86
C GLY A 125 35.91 -11.05 10.27
N GLU A 126 34.63 -11.27 10.58
CA GLU A 126 33.83 -12.41 10.13
C GLU A 126 32.42 -12.00 9.67
N LEU A 127 31.76 -12.88 8.91
CA LEU A 127 30.36 -12.74 8.50
C LEU A 127 29.49 -13.74 9.25
N SER A 128 29.38 -13.54 10.56
CA SER A 128 28.46 -14.29 11.43
C SER A 128 27.16 -13.53 11.65
N VAL A 129 26.12 -14.21 12.13
CA VAL A 129 24.82 -13.60 12.49
C VAL A 129 24.99 -12.47 13.51
N ALA A 130 25.95 -12.62 14.44
CA ALA A 130 26.28 -11.60 15.43
C ALA A 130 26.93 -10.38 14.78
N ALA A 131 27.87 -10.59 13.85
CA ALA A 131 28.54 -9.51 13.13
C ALA A 131 27.58 -8.74 12.21
N THR A 132 26.82 -9.45 11.37
CA THR A 132 25.87 -8.80 10.45
C THR A 132 24.68 -8.17 11.17
N GLY A 133 24.30 -8.73 12.32
CA GLY A 133 23.20 -8.26 13.18
C GLY A 133 23.56 -7.12 14.12
N ALA A 134 24.83 -6.73 14.18
CA ALA A 134 25.27 -5.63 15.03
C ALA A 134 24.72 -4.28 14.54
N ASN A 135 24.58 -3.34 15.47
CA ASN A 135 23.98 -2.03 15.19
C ASN A 135 24.75 -1.23 14.12
N LYS A 136 26.09 -1.30 14.11
CA LYS A 136 26.90 -0.53 13.15
C LYS A 136 26.73 -1.00 11.71
N PRO A 137 26.91 -2.30 11.36
CA PRO A 137 26.66 -2.77 9.99
C PRO A 137 25.22 -2.55 9.55
N MET A 138 24.24 -2.84 10.41
CA MET A 138 22.83 -2.60 10.11
C MET A 138 22.55 -1.13 9.84
N LEU A 139 23.10 -0.21 10.65
CA LEU A 139 22.96 1.23 10.43
C LEU A 139 23.58 1.66 9.10
N ALA A 140 24.80 1.21 8.79
CA ALA A 140 25.49 1.55 7.56
C ALA A 140 24.71 1.07 6.32
N GLY A 141 24.20 -0.16 6.34
CA GLY A 141 23.36 -0.71 5.28
C GLY A 141 22.04 0.06 5.11
N ASN A 142 21.36 0.35 6.21
CA ASN A 142 20.07 1.07 6.19
C ASN A 142 20.21 2.50 5.67
N ILE A 143 21.22 3.24 6.15
CA ILE A 143 21.51 4.60 5.66
C ILE A 143 21.85 4.54 4.17
N THR A 144 22.70 3.60 3.75
CA THR A 144 23.04 3.46 2.33
C THR A 144 21.82 3.14 1.48
N SER A 145 20.93 2.25 1.94
CA SER A 145 19.69 1.91 1.23
C SER A 145 18.77 3.13 1.05
N LEU A 146 18.66 3.97 2.08
CA LEU A 146 17.85 5.19 2.03
C LEU A 146 18.46 6.29 1.16
N LEU A 147 19.79 6.48 1.22
CA LEU A 147 20.47 7.60 0.57
C LEU A 147 20.90 7.28 -0.87
N ALA A 148 21.20 6.02 -1.22
CA ALA A 148 21.69 5.65 -2.55
C ALA A 148 20.75 6.08 -3.69
N PRO A 149 19.40 5.97 -3.58
CA PRO A 149 18.52 6.49 -4.62
C PRO A 149 18.61 8.00 -4.84
N MET A 150 18.97 8.79 -3.82
CA MET A 150 19.17 10.24 -4.01
C MET A 150 20.36 10.56 -4.93
N LEU A 151 21.31 9.63 -5.05
CA LEU A 151 22.42 9.75 -6.01
C LEU A 151 22.01 9.22 -7.39
N PHE A 152 21.42 8.02 -7.44
CA PHE A 152 21.12 7.34 -8.70
C PHE A 152 19.98 7.99 -9.49
N ILE A 153 18.98 8.58 -8.82
CA ILE A 153 17.84 9.18 -9.52
C ILE A 153 18.25 10.42 -10.33
N PRO A 154 18.94 11.44 -9.76
CA PRO A 154 19.44 12.55 -10.56
C PRO A 154 20.42 12.09 -11.64
N LEU A 155 21.28 11.11 -11.34
CA LEU A 155 22.24 10.56 -12.30
C LEU A 155 21.52 9.92 -13.50
N LEU A 156 20.54 9.06 -13.27
CA LEU A 156 19.78 8.38 -14.33
C LEU A 156 18.71 9.26 -14.98
N THR A 157 18.35 10.41 -14.37
CA THR A 157 17.36 11.33 -14.93
C THR A 157 18.01 12.44 -15.75
N TYR A 158 19.15 13.00 -15.31
CA TYR A 158 19.78 14.15 -15.97
C TYR A 158 20.94 13.77 -16.90
N ILE A 159 21.60 12.61 -16.71
CA ILE A 159 22.70 12.20 -17.59
C ILE A 159 22.13 11.55 -18.87
N PRO A 160 22.66 11.89 -20.07
CA PRO A 160 22.34 11.18 -21.31
C PRO A 160 22.62 9.67 -21.15
N PRO A 161 21.75 8.75 -21.59
CA PRO A 161 20.76 8.88 -22.66
C PRO A 161 19.29 9.12 -22.23
N PHE A 162 18.96 9.05 -20.95
CA PHE A 162 17.56 8.89 -20.52
C PHE A 162 16.75 10.18 -20.45
N ARG A 163 17.39 11.29 -20.05
CA ARG A 163 16.85 12.65 -19.93
C ARG A 163 15.54 12.75 -19.11
N LEU A 164 15.14 13.99 -18.81
CA LEU A 164 13.91 14.28 -18.08
C LEU A 164 12.70 13.84 -18.92
N GLN A 165 11.86 12.95 -18.39
CA GLN A 165 10.64 12.48 -19.04
C GLN A 165 9.46 13.11 -18.34
N LYS A 166 8.71 13.97 -19.05
CA LYS A 166 7.51 14.61 -18.50
C LYS A 166 6.33 13.65 -18.61
N TYR A 167 5.98 13.03 -17.50
CA TYR A 167 4.79 12.19 -17.40
C TYR A 167 3.51 13.04 -17.44
N ASP A 168 2.54 12.60 -18.22
CA ASP A 168 1.22 13.22 -18.30
C ASP A 168 0.28 12.61 -17.28
N TRP A 169 -0.06 13.37 -16.24
CA TRP A 169 -0.98 12.95 -15.19
C TRP A 169 -2.41 12.76 -15.69
N GLN A 170 -2.79 13.39 -16.81
CA GLN A 170 -4.12 13.23 -17.38
C GLN A 170 -4.32 11.82 -17.92
N SER A 171 -3.29 11.27 -18.58
CA SER A 171 -3.28 9.87 -19.01
C SER A 171 -3.48 8.86 -17.87
N MET A 172 -3.06 9.18 -16.63
CA MET A 172 -3.30 8.34 -15.45
C MET A 172 -4.75 8.38 -15.00
N LEU A 173 -5.40 9.54 -15.09
CA LEU A 173 -6.82 9.72 -14.78
C LEU A 173 -7.71 9.04 -15.84
N ASP A 174 -7.24 8.99 -17.08
CA ASP A 174 -7.94 8.37 -18.22
C ASP A 174 -7.88 6.82 -18.20
N ILE A 175 -7.10 6.21 -17.29
CA ILE A 175 -7.11 4.76 -17.06
C ILE A 175 -8.46 4.38 -16.43
N GLY A 176 -9.45 4.10 -17.30
CA GLY A 176 -10.80 3.73 -16.87
C GLY A 176 -10.80 2.52 -15.94
N LYS A 177 -11.62 2.56 -14.88
CA LYS A 177 -11.82 1.39 -14.01
C LYS A 177 -12.44 0.29 -14.86
N GLY A 178 -12.01 -0.95 -14.65
CA GLY A 178 -12.44 -2.09 -15.49
C GLY A 178 -13.97 -2.28 -15.58
N ASP A 179 -14.70 -1.78 -14.59
CA ASP A 179 -16.17 -1.81 -14.52
C ASP A 179 -16.84 -0.74 -15.41
N ASP A 180 -16.17 0.39 -15.65
CA ASP A 180 -16.78 1.57 -16.30
C ASP A 180 -17.09 1.33 -17.80
N ARG A 181 -16.41 0.37 -18.44
CA ARG A 181 -16.66 0.01 -19.83
C ARG A 181 -17.94 -0.79 -20.02
N GLU A 182 -18.30 -1.66 -19.06
CA GLU A 182 -19.55 -2.44 -19.12
C GLU A 182 -20.78 -1.54 -18.88
N PHE A 183 -20.68 -0.51 -18.04
CA PHE A 183 -21.78 0.45 -17.81
C PHE A 183 -21.98 1.44 -18.97
N ALA A 184 -20.91 1.79 -19.69
CA ALA A 184 -21.00 2.72 -20.83
C ALA A 184 -21.69 2.10 -22.05
N GLU A 185 -21.58 0.79 -22.24
CA GLU A 185 -22.22 0.07 -23.35
C GLU A 185 -23.73 -0.16 -23.13
N GLU A 186 -24.23 -0.11 -21.89
CA GLU A 186 -25.66 -0.29 -21.57
C GLU A 186 -26.52 0.97 -21.78
N ALA A 187 -25.92 2.16 -21.89
CA ALA A 187 -26.63 3.44 -22.02
C ALA A 187 -26.77 3.85 -23.49
N HIS A 188 -27.81 3.33 -24.17
CA HIS A 188 -28.11 3.66 -25.58
C HIS A 188 -28.80 5.02 -25.80
N ASP A 189 -29.11 5.78 -24.74
CA ASP A 189 -29.88 7.03 -24.81
C ASP A 189 -29.01 8.30 -24.64
N PRO A 190 -28.89 9.17 -25.65
CA PRO A 190 -27.96 10.32 -25.65
C PRO A 190 -28.19 11.32 -24.50
N GLU A 191 -29.44 11.50 -24.08
CA GLU A 191 -29.84 12.47 -23.05
C GLU A 191 -29.47 11.97 -21.63
N VAL A 192 -29.55 10.65 -21.41
CA VAL A 192 -29.13 9.99 -20.16
C VAL A 192 -27.61 10.00 -20.04
N VAL A 193 -26.88 9.87 -21.16
CA VAL A 193 -25.41 9.96 -21.18
C VAL A 193 -24.92 11.37 -20.83
N LEU A 194 -25.56 12.42 -21.34
CA LEU A 194 -25.21 13.81 -21.00
C LEU A 194 -25.50 14.15 -19.54
N ALA A 195 -26.66 13.73 -19.01
CA ALA A 195 -27.01 13.93 -17.61
C ALA A 195 -26.05 13.17 -16.66
N ALA A 196 -25.69 11.93 -17.04
CA ALA A 196 -24.69 11.14 -16.31
C ALA A 196 -23.28 11.76 -16.39
N GLN A 197 -22.90 12.39 -17.51
CA GLN A 197 -21.64 13.13 -17.63
C GLN A 197 -21.62 14.38 -16.74
N GLY A 198 -22.69 15.17 -16.73
CA GLY A 198 -22.79 16.36 -15.86
C GLY A 198 -22.74 16.01 -14.37
N GLN A 199 -23.46 14.96 -13.95
CA GLN A 199 -23.37 14.44 -12.58
C GLN A 199 -21.97 13.93 -12.24
N ARG A 200 -21.31 13.24 -13.18
CA ARG A 200 -19.96 12.71 -12.99
C ARG A 200 -18.90 13.82 -12.89
N GLU A 201 -19.07 14.92 -13.62
CA GLU A 201 -18.19 16.10 -13.52
C GLU A 201 -18.35 16.82 -12.18
N GLU A 202 -19.59 16.98 -11.69
CA GLU A 202 -19.85 17.55 -10.36
C GLU A 202 -19.32 16.68 -9.23
N GLU A 203 -19.54 15.36 -9.29
CA GLU A 203 -19.00 14.39 -8.33
C GLU A 203 -17.46 14.40 -8.35
N ALA A 204 -16.84 14.40 -9.53
CA ALA A 204 -15.39 14.47 -9.67
C ALA A 204 -14.82 15.77 -9.10
N ALA A 205 -15.48 16.91 -9.31
CA ALA A 205 -15.06 18.20 -8.75
C ALA A 205 -15.15 18.22 -7.21
N GLN A 206 -16.22 17.65 -6.64
CA GLN A 206 -16.37 17.49 -5.19
C GLN A 206 -15.32 16.56 -4.60
N GLU A 207 -15.05 15.44 -5.25
CA GLU A 207 -14.01 14.49 -4.87
C GLU A 207 -12.64 15.16 -4.89
N GLN A 208 -12.31 15.89 -5.97
CA GLN A 208 -11.04 16.61 -6.09
C GLN A 208 -10.88 17.68 -5.00
N ALA A 209 -11.94 18.40 -4.64
CA ALA A 209 -11.90 19.38 -3.56
C ALA A 209 -11.66 18.71 -2.18
N LYS A 210 -12.27 17.55 -1.92
CA LYS A 210 -12.03 16.76 -0.71
C LYS A 210 -10.58 16.24 -0.67
N LEU A 211 -10.10 15.67 -1.77
CA LEU A 211 -8.73 15.17 -1.91
C LEU A 211 -7.69 16.28 -1.72
N ALA A 212 -7.93 17.48 -2.25
CA ALA A 212 -7.03 18.61 -2.08
C ALA A 212 -6.91 19.05 -0.61
N LYS A 213 -8.03 19.07 0.13
CA LYS A 213 -8.04 19.36 1.58
C LYS A 213 -7.29 18.29 2.37
N ALA A 214 -7.61 17.01 2.11
CA ALA A 214 -6.94 15.88 2.75
C ALA A 214 -5.43 15.86 2.46
N ALA A 215 -5.02 16.12 1.23
CA ALA A 215 -3.62 16.18 0.83
C ALA A 215 -2.85 17.31 1.53
N LYS A 216 -3.50 18.45 1.81
CA LYS A 216 -2.88 19.55 2.59
C LYS A 216 -2.66 19.15 4.04
N ILE A 217 -3.65 18.51 4.67
CA ILE A 217 -3.57 18.01 6.05
C ILE A 217 -2.48 16.94 6.13
N ALA A 218 -2.49 15.96 5.23
CA ALA A 218 -1.50 14.90 5.18
C ALA A 218 -0.07 15.45 5.02
N ARG A 219 0.15 16.41 4.12
CA ARG A 219 1.47 17.04 3.94
C ARG A 219 1.99 17.70 5.22
N TRP A 220 1.16 18.52 5.86
CA TRP A 220 1.55 19.20 7.11
C TRP A 220 1.78 18.21 8.25
N LEU A 221 0.90 17.24 8.41
CA LEU A 221 1.01 16.21 9.44
C LEU A 221 2.30 15.40 9.27
N THR A 222 2.62 14.98 8.04
CA THR A 222 3.86 14.24 7.74
C THR A 222 5.07 15.09 8.08
N VAL A 223 5.15 16.34 7.63
CA VAL A 223 6.30 17.22 7.94
C VAL A 223 6.48 17.41 9.45
N VAL A 224 5.40 17.70 10.18
CA VAL A 224 5.45 17.91 11.63
C VAL A 224 5.87 16.62 12.36
N LEU A 225 5.28 15.49 12.03
CA LEU A 225 5.62 14.20 12.65
C LEU A 225 7.05 13.77 12.31
N THR A 226 7.50 13.95 11.07
CA THR A 226 8.89 13.65 10.67
C THR A 226 9.87 14.52 11.46
N LEU A 227 9.63 15.83 11.56
CA LEU A 227 10.49 16.73 12.34
C LEU A 227 10.47 16.38 13.84
N ALA A 228 9.29 16.11 14.40
CA ALA A 228 9.17 15.76 15.81
C ALA A 228 9.85 14.41 16.14
N LEU A 229 9.52 13.35 15.39
CA LEU A 229 9.90 11.98 15.70
C LEU A 229 11.26 11.55 15.16
N LEU A 230 11.79 12.18 14.10
CA LEU A 230 13.12 11.86 13.57
C LEU A 230 14.20 12.86 13.98
N VAL A 231 13.84 14.14 14.11
CA VAL A 231 14.82 15.20 14.39
C VAL A 231 14.74 15.62 15.86
N LEU A 232 13.64 16.23 16.29
CA LEU A 232 13.54 16.90 17.59
C LEU A 232 13.64 15.92 18.77
N TRP A 233 13.12 14.70 18.63
CA TRP A 233 13.20 13.70 19.68
C TRP A 233 14.54 12.95 19.69
N PRO A 234 14.96 12.26 18.62
CA PRO A 234 16.11 11.36 18.69
C PRO A 234 17.45 12.10 18.64
N MET A 235 17.57 13.19 17.87
CA MET A 235 18.86 13.85 17.67
C MET A 235 19.38 14.52 18.94
N PRO A 236 18.57 15.25 19.74
CA PRO A 236 19.05 15.77 21.02
C PRO A 236 19.40 14.64 21.99
N MET A 237 18.58 13.60 22.13
CA MET A 237 18.87 12.48 23.04
C MET A 237 20.17 11.75 22.67
N PHE A 238 20.39 11.52 21.37
CA PHE A 238 21.62 10.92 20.86
C PHE A 238 22.81 11.87 21.03
N GLY A 239 22.66 13.14 20.66
CA GLY A 239 23.71 14.16 20.72
C GLY A 239 24.16 14.50 22.14
N THR A 240 23.27 14.42 23.13
CA THR A 240 23.62 14.60 24.55
C THR A 240 24.13 13.31 25.20
N GLY A 241 24.14 12.18 24.48
CA GLY A 241 24.49 10.86 25.02
C GLY A 241 23.63 10.47 26.22
N TYR A 242 22.34 10.84 26.21
CA TYR A 242 21.49 10.70 27.39
C TYR A 242 21.24 9.24 27.74
N ILE A 243 21.65 8.84 28.94
CA ILE A 243 21.40 7.50 29.49
C ILE A 243 20.08 7.56 30.26
N PHE A 244 19.14 6.71 29.89
CA PHE A 244 17.80 6.73 30.47
C PHE A 244 17.85 6.34 31.95
N SER A 245 17.29 7.18 32.82
CA SER A 245 17.05 6.79 34.21
C SER A 245 16.01 5.67 34.29
N LYS A 246 16.03 4.89 35.37
CA LYS A 246 15.06 3.79 35.57
C LYS A 246 13.61 4.29 35.50
N GLU A 247 13.32 5.44 36.11
CA GLU A 247 11.98 6.02 36.13
C GLU A 247 11.56 6.55 34.76
N PHE A 248 12.48 7.21 34.04
CA PHE A 248 12.21 7.69 32.69
C PHE A 248 11.97 6.54 31.71
N PHE A 249 12.78 5.48 31.77
CA PHE A 249 12.59 4.27 30.97
C PHE A 249 11.26 3.57 31.31
N ALA A 250 10.91 3.46 32.59
CA ALA A 250 9.62 2.88 33.00
C ALA A 250 8.44 3.70 32.44
N GLY A 251 8.48 5.03 32.57
CA GLY A 251 7.47 5.92 31.98
C GLY A 251 7.37 5.78 30.46
N TRP A 252 8.51 5.69 29.78
CA TRP A 252 8.58 5.46 28.33
C TRP A 252 7.87 4.17 27.92
N VAL A 253 8.20 3.06 28.59
CA VAL A 253 7.60 1.75 28.31
C VAL A 253 6.10 1.78 28.58
N VAL A 254 5.64 2.41 29.68
CA VAL A 254 4.21 2.53 30.00
C VAL A 254 3.45 3.31 28.94
N VAL A 255 3.98 4.45 28.48
CA VAL A 255 3.38 5.23 27.39
C VAL A 255 3.30 4.40 26.11
N GLY A 256 4.36 3.64 25.79
CA GLY A 256 4.37 2.71 24.67
C GLY A 256 3.28 1.64 24.78
N ILE A 257 3.08 1.05 25.96
CA ILE A 257 2.03 0.03 26.19
C ILE A 257 0.63 0.64 26.05
N ILE A 258 0.40 1.84 26.59
CA ILE A 258 -0.89 2.55 26.47
C ILE A 258 -1.18 2.83 25.00
N TRP A 259 -0.18 3.35 24.26
CA TRP A 259 -0.32 3.61 22.83
C TRP A 259 -0.68 2.33 22.08
N LEU A 260 0.07 1.24 22.27
CA LEU A 260 -0.18 -0.04 21.62
C LEU A 260 -1.58 -0.59 21.93
N SER A 261 -2.02 -0.43 23.17
CA SER A 261 -3.34 -0.86 23.63
C SER A 261 -4.46 -0.03 22.98
N ALA A 262 -4.31 1.30 22.95
CA ALA A 262 -5.26 2.20 22.29
C ALA A 262 -5.33 1.93 20.77
N SER A 263 -4.19 1.73 20.11
CA SER A 263 -4.14 1.35 18.69
C SER A 263 -4.81 0.00 18.44
N ALA A 264 -4.60 -1.00 19.32
CA ALA A 264 -5.24 -2.30 19.18
C ALA A 264 -6.78 -2.19 19.30
N VAL A 265 -7.28 -1.41 20.26
CA VAL A 265 -8.72 -1.13 20.41
C VAL A 265 -9.25 -0.45 19.14
N MET A 266 -8.59 0.61 18.66
CA MET A 266 -9.02 1.29 17.44
C MET A 266 -9.06 0.35 16.23
N VAL A 267 -8.00 -0.40 15.96
CA VAL A 267 -7.95 -1.29 14.79
C VAL A 267 -8.97 -2.43 14.87
N VAL A 268 -9.34 -2.89 16.07
CA VAL A 268 -10.33 -3.97 16.24
C VAL A 268 -11.76 -3.44 16.14
N PHE A 269 -12.08 -2.33 16.81
CA PHE A 269 -13.47 -1.87 16.95
C PHE A 269 -13.88 -0.84 15.91
N LEU A 270 -12.97 0.03 15.44
CA LEU A 270 -13.30 1.10 14.51
C LEU A 270 -13.82 0.57 13.17
N PRO A 271 -13.17 -0.44 12.52
CA PRO A 271 -13.71 -1.01 11.29
C PRO A 271 -15.08 -1.65 11.48
N VAL A 272 -15.32 -2.29 12.64
CA VAL A 272 -16.63 -2.90 12.97
C VAL A 272 -17.71 -1.83 13.15
N PHE A 273 -17.36 -0.71 13.78
CA PHE A 273 -18.29 0.40 13.98
C PHE A 273 -18.62 1.10 12.67
N GLU A 274 -17.63 1.37 11.82
CA GLU A 274 -17.82 2.02 10.51
C GLU A 274 -18.58 1.12 9.54
N SER A 275 -18.27 -0.18 9.52
CA SER A 275 -18.92 -1.14 8.62
C SER A 275 -20.27 -1.67 9.12
N ARG A 276 -20.78 -1.21 10.26
CA ARG A 276 -22.02 -1.74 10.88
C ARG A 276 -23.23 -1.77 9.94
N SER A 277 -23.44 -0.70 9.16
CA SER A 277 -24.56 -0.59 8.23
C SER A 277 -24.40 -1.55 7.05
N THR A 278 -23.18 -1.68 6.53
CA THR A 278 -22.81 -2.63 5.47
C THR A 278 -22.97 -4.06 5.94
N ILE A 279 -22.50 -4.41 7.14
CA ILE A 279 -22.64 -5.74 7.73
C ILE A 279 -24.12 -6.09 7.86
N ILE A 280 -24.94 -5.23 8.47
CA ILE A 280 -26.38 -5.47 8.62
C ILE A 280 -27.06 -5.64 7.27
N ARG A 281 -26.71 -4.83 6.27
CA ARG A 281 -27.28 -4.93 4.91
C ARG A 281 -26.91 -6.26 4.26
N THR A 282 -25.63 -6.62 4.23
CA THR A 282 -25.15 -7.86 3.60
C THR A 282 -25.71 -9.08 4.31
N THR A 283 -25.72 -9.10 5.64
CA THR A 283 -26.33 -10.19 6.41
C THR A 283 -27.83 -10.30 6.10
N ARG A 284 -28.57 -9.19 6.08
CA ARG A 284 -30.00 -9.21 5.72
C ARG A 284 -30.24 -9.74 4.30
N MET A 285 -29.39 -9.39 3.34
CA MET A 285 -29.48 -9.92 1.97
C MET A 285 -29.17 -11.41 1.91
N MET A 286 -28.12 -11.88 2.57
CA MET A 286 -27.79 -13.31 2.67
C MET A 286 -28.95 -14.10 3.29
N PHE A 287 -29.57 -13.58 4.35
CA PHE A 287 -30.75 -14.19 4.96
C PHE A 287 -31.94 -14.23 4.00
N LYS A 288 -32.21 -13.14 3.26
CA LYS A 288 -33.29 -13.12 2.26
C LYS A 288 -33.08 -14.11 1.12
N ASP A 289 -31.84 -14.26 0.66
CA ASP A 289 -31.46 -15.22 -0.39
C ASP A 289 -31.60 -16.67 0.11
N LEU A 290 -31.22 -16.94 1.36
CA LEU A 290 -31.33 -18.27 1.96
C LEU A 290 -32.78 -18.71 2.20
N PHE A 291 -33.66 -17.77 2.56
CA PHE A 291 -35.08 -18.03 2.86
C PHE A 291 -36.03 -17.84 1.66
N GLY A 292 -35.51 -17.84 0.43
CA GLY A 292 -36.32 -17.91 -0.79
C GLY A 292 -37.05 -16.61 -1.16
N GLY A 293 -36.70 -15.48 -0.55
CA GLY A 293 -37.21 -14.15 -0.90
C GLY A 293 -36.52 -13.58 -2.14
N GLY A 294 -36.46 -14.36 -3.21
CA GLY A 294 -35.76 -14.02 -4.45
C GLY A 294 -36.50 -12.94 -5.24
N LEU A 295 -36.16 -11.68 -5.00
CA LEU A 295 -36.23 -10.67 -6.05
C LEU A 295 -34.85 -10.60 -6.68
N ARG A 296 -34.79 -10.86 -8.00
CA ARG A 296 -33.64 -10.50 -8.85
C ARG A 296 -33.37 -9.01 -8.69
N SER A 297 -32.59 -8.64 -7.69
CA SER A 297 -32.00 -7.32 -7.59
C SER A 297 -30.64 -7.38 -8.28
N LYS A 298 -30.31 -6.33 -9.03
CA LYS A 298 -29.07 -6.22 -9.82
C LYS A 298 -27.87 -6.73 -9.00
N PRO A 299 -26.97 -7.53 -9.61
CA PRO A 299 -25.78 -8.00 -8.91
C PRO A 299 -25.07 -6.78 -8.32
N VAL A 300 -24.79 -6.83 -7.02
CA VAL A 300 -23.91 -5.84 -6.41
C VAL A 300 -22.53 -6.13 -7.01
N SER A 301 -22.13 -5.32 -7.97
CA SER A 301 -20.74 -5.28 -8.43
C SER A 301 -19.87 -4.93 -7.22
N GLU A 302 -18.91 -5.78 -6.94
CA GLU A 302 -17.87 -5.57 -5.95
C GLU A 302 -16.99 -4.39 -6.43
N GLY A 303 -17.39 -3.16 -6.07
CA GLY A 303 -16.68 -1.97 -6.57
C GLY A 303 -17.35 -0.62 -6.41
N GLN A 304 -18.62 -0.54 -5.97
CA GLN A 304 -19.21 0.77 -5.70
C GLN A 304 -18.55 1.37 -4.45
N VAL A 305 -17.56 2.25 -4.68
CA VAL A 305 -16.96 3.11 -3.64
C VAL A 305 -18.05 4.05 -3.16
N VAL A 306 -18.81 3.61 -2.16
CA VAL A 306 -19.68 4.49 -1.41
C VAL A 306 -18.75 5.47 -0.70
N SER A 307 -18.81 6.75 -1.09
CA SER A 307 -18.14 7.83 -0.36
C SER A 307 -18.47 7.66 1.13
N GLY A 308 -17.46 7.51 1.98
CA GLY A 308 -17.58 7.07 3.38
C GLY A 308 -18.49 7.93 4.29
N ASP A 309 -19.12 8.97 3.74
CA ASP A 309 -20.03 9.88 4.44
C ASP A 309 -21.52 9.64 4.13
N VAL A 310 -21.90 8.84 3.12
CA VAL A 310 -23.29 8.76 2.66
C VAL A 310 -23.84 7.34 2.70
N THR A 311 -24.85 7.12 3.54
CA THR A 311 -25.67 5.90 3.47
C THR A 311 -26.47 5.95 2.17
N PRO A 312 -26.41 4.93 1.28
CA PRO A 312 -27.17 4.97 0.03
C PRO A 312 -28.67 5.15 0.34
N PRO A 313 -29.39 5.99 -0.43
CA PRO A 313 -30.79 6.25 -0.18
C PRO A 313 -31.59 4.95 -0.24
N ASN A 314 -32.54 4.80 0.68
CA ASN A 314 -33.47 3.68 0.71
C ASN A 314 -34.19 3.61 -0.65
N ALA A 315 -34.10 2.46 -1.32
CA ALA A 315 -34.79 2.18 -2.58
C ALA A 315 -36.33 2.07 -2.44
N SER A 316 -36.96 2.86 -1.58
CA SER A 316 -38.40 2.85 -1.31
C SER A 316 -39.12 4.19 -1.51
N GLU A 317 -38.45 5.27 -1.93
CA GLU A 317 -39.17 6.47 -2.36
C GLU A 317 -39.24 6.55 -3.89
N LYS A 318 -40.35 6.03 -4.43
CA LYS A 318 -40.83 6.45 -5.75
C LYS A 318 -41.22 7.94 -5.65
N PRO A 319 -40.71 8.85 -6.48
CA PRO A 319 -41.34 10.14 -6.65
C PRO A 319 -42.69 9.89 -7.31
N GLY A 320 -43.77 10.30 -6.65
CA GLY A 320 -45.11 10.24 -7.18
C GLY A 320 -45.20 11.00 -8.50
N VAL A 321 -45.78 10.33 -9.49
CA VAL A 321 -46.39 10.97 -10.65
C VAL A 321 -47.44 11.95 -10.12
N LYS A 322 -47.27 13.23 -10.43
CA LYS A 322 -48.37 14.19 -10.43
C LYS A 322 -48.61 14.58 -11.88
N GLU A 323 -49.80 14.24 -12.36
CA GLU A 323 -50.49 14.90 -13.46
C GLU A 323 -50.64 16.41 -13.19
#